data_AF-A0A7K0A131-F1
#
_entry.id   AF-A0A7K0A131-F1
#
_cell.length_a   1.000
_cell.length_b   1.000
_cell.length_c   1.000
_cell.angle_alpha   90.00
_cell.angle_beta   90.00
_cell.angle_gamma   90.00
#
_symmetry.space_group_name_H-M   'P 1'
#
loop_
_entity.id
_entity.type
_entity.pdbx_description
1 polymer ?
#
loop_
_entity_poly.entity_id
_entity_poly.type
_entity_poly.pdbx_seq_one_letter_code
_entity_poly.pdbx_strand_id
1 'polypeptide(L)'
;MDLWPGEPTPLGARWTGEGTNFALFSENATGVELCLFDERGDQTVLPLTDVTAFVWHGYVPGVGPGQRYGFRVHGPFAPERGHRFNPSKLLIDPYAHAIEGDVEWSPETYSYPFDDPRGDLALYQADDAANVPKSVVVDETFDWLQGRRRRPGSGDVR
;
A
#
# COMPACT_ATOMS: atom_id res chain seq x y z
N MET A 1 13.72 -6.60 -12.33
CA MET A 1 13.79 -5.51 -11.35
C MET A 1 14.31 -6.13 -10.08
N ASP A 2 15.34 -5.56 -9.49
CA ASP A 2 16.00 -6.13 -8.32
C ASP A 2 15.29 -5.66 -7.05
N LEU A 3 15.12 -6.58 -6.09
CA LEU A 3 14.57 -6.29 -4.77
C LEU A 3 15.66 -6.56 -3.73
N TRP A 4 15.98 -5.55 -2.95
CA TRP A 4 16.95 -5.61 -1.85
C TRP A 4 16.21 -5.69 -0.51
N PRO A 5 16.87 -6.08 0.60
CA PRO A 5 16.20 -6.26 1.89
C PRO A 5 15.48 -5.01 2.38
N GLY A 6 16.01 -3.81 2.15
CA GLY A 6 15.44 -2.57 2.67
C GLY A 6 15.43 -2.52 4.20
N GLU A 7 14.58 -1.66 4.74
CA GLU A 7 14.46 -1.38 6.18
C GLU A 7 13.00 -1.48 6.64
N PRO A 8 12.72 -1.97 7.86
CA PRO A 8 11.37 -2.08 8.41
C PRO A 8 10.77 -0.72 8.82
N THR A 9 11.53 0.37 8.73
CA THR A 9 11.10 1.71 9.14
C THR A 9 11.73 2.78 8.24
N PRO A 10 11.00 3.88 7.95
CA PRO A 10 9.60 4.14 8.29
C PRO A 10 8.63 3.23 7.54
N LEU A 11 7.41 3.10 8.05
CA LEU A 11 6.31 2.39 7.37
C LEU A 11 5.87 3.17 6.12
N GLY A 12 5.36 2.44 5.13
CA GLY A 12 4.95 2.96 3.83
C GLY A 12 6.08 2.96 2.79
N ALA A 13 5.89 3.73 1.73
CA ALA A 13 6.88 3.93 0.67
C ALA A 13 7.71 5.19 0.93
N ARG A 14 9.02 5.02 1.10
CA ARG A 14 9.99 6.09 1.33
C ARG A 14 11.02 6.17 0.22
N TRP A 15 10.93 7.22 -0.59
CA TRP A 15 11.95 7.50 -1.61
C TRP A 15 13.22 8.07 -0.98
N THR A 16 14.38 7.58 -1.42
CA THR A 16 15.71 7.94 -0.87
C THR A 16 16.54 8.81 -1.81
N GLY A 17 16.06 9.07 -3.03
CA GLY A 17 16.83 9.70 -4.11
C GLY A 17 17.26 8.72 -5.20
N GLU A 18 17.56 7.47 -4.83
CA GLU A 18 18.09 6.44 -5.74
C GLU A 18 17.13 5.25 -5.94
N GLY A 19 16.10 5.16 -5.10
CA GLY A 19 15.12 4.09 -5.08
C GLY A 19 14.11 4.31 -3.96
N THR A 20 13.24 3.34 -3.76
CA THR A 20 12.18 3.42 -2.75
C THR A 20 12.23 2.22 -1.82
N ASN A 21 12.25 2.51 -0.51
CA ASN A 21 12.02 1.52 0.54
C ASN A 21 10.51 1.35 0.76
N PHE A 22 10.03 0.12 0.81
CA PHE A 22 8.64 -0.22 1.13
C PHE A 22 8.61 -1.00 2.43
N ALA A 23 7.72 -0.64 3.34
CA ALA A 23 7.54 -1.32 4.63
C ALA A 23 6.06 -1.42 4.99
N LEU A 24 5.54 -2.64 5.13
CA LEU A 24 4.14 -2.93 5.44
C LEU A 24 4.03 -3.78 6.70
N PHE A 25 3.34 -3.27 7.72
CA PHE A 25 3.00 -4.05 8.90
C PHE A 25 1.89 -5.08 8.58
N SER A 26 2.14 -6.35 8.88
CA SER A 26 1.11 -7.39 8.90
C SER A 26 1.55 -8.59 9.73
N GLU A 27 0.98 -8.71 10.93
CA GLU A 27 1.29 -9.80 11.89
C GLU A 27 0.82 -11.17 11.42
N ASN A 28 -0.33 -11.24 10.73
CA ASN A 28 -0.97 -12.51 10.35
C ASN A 28 -0.73 -12.90 8.89
N ALA A 29 0.01 -12.09 8.12
CA ALA A 29 0.33 -12.42 6.74
C ALA A 29 1.30 -13.61 6.68
N THR A 30 1.14 -14.44 5.66
CA THR A 30 2.09 -15.50 5.32
C THR A 30 2.93 -15.14 4.09
N GLY A 31 2.65 -14.00 3.46
CA GLY A 31 3.38 -13.47 2.31
C GLY A 31 2.85 -12.08 1.94
N VAL A 32 3.74 -11.23 1.46
CA VAL A 32 3.38 -9.90 0.93
C VAL A 32 4.03 -9.72 -0.43
N GLU A 33 3.25 -9.31 -1.40
CA GLU A 33 3.69 -8.96 -2.74
C GLU A 33 3.53 -7.46 -2.96
N LEU A 34 4.62 -6.79 -3.28
CA LEU A 34 4.61 -5.43 -3.81
C LEU A 34 4.25 -5.48 -5.30
N CYS A 35 3.22 -4.76 -5.67
CA CYS A 35 2.72 -4.67 -7.04
C CYS A 35 3.02 -3.29 -7.59
N LEU A 36 3.90 -3.18 -8.58
CA LEU A 36 4.25 -1.92 -9.26
C LEU A 36 3.53 -1.85 -10.60
N PHE A 37 2.97 -0.70 -10.93
CA PHE A 37 2.22 -0.47 -12.17
C PHE A 37 2.91 0.57 -13.03
N ASP A 38 3.07 0.29 -14.32
CA ASP A 38 3.57 1.26 -15.28
C ASP A 38 2.46 2.22 -15.79
N GLU A 39 2.79 3.08 -16.75
CA GLU A 39 1.83 4.01 -17.35
C GLU A 39 0.73 3.34 -18.18
N ARG A 40 0.96 2.11 -18.65
CA ARG A 40 0.00 1.31 -19.41
C ARG A 40 -0.90 0.48 -18.50
N GLY A 41 -0.61 0.45 -17.20
CA GLY A 41 -1.27 -0.38 -16.21
C GLY A 41 -0.70 -1.80 -16.13
N ASP A 42 0.41 -2.08 -16.82
CA ASP A 42 1.06 -3.39 -16.75
C ASP A 42 1.68 -3.57 -15.35
N GLN A 43 1.46 -4.74 -14.75
CA GLN A 43 1.85 -5.03 -13.37
C GLN A 43 3.17 -5.81 -13.31
N THR A 44 4.09 -5.33 -12.47
CA THR A 44 5.28 -6.08 -12.01
C THR A 44 5.09 -6.47 -10.55
N VAL A 45 5.23 -7.76 -10.22
CA VAL A 45 5.04 -8.30 -8.87
C VAL A 45 6.38 -8.66 -8.26
N LEU A 46 6.64 -8.16 -7.04
CA LEU A 46 7.87 -8.38 -6.27
C LEU A 46 7.50 -8.94 -4.89
N PRO A 47 7.87 -10.19 -4.55
CA PRO A 47 7.60 -10.74 -3.22
C PRO A 47 8.53 -10.10 -2.18
N LEU A 48 7.97 -9.48 -1.14
CA LEU A 48 8.76 -9.00 0.00
C LEU A 48 9.19 -10.22 0.84
N THR A 49 10.49 -10.51 0.84
CA THR A 49 11.05 -11.70 1.51
C THR A 49 11.53 -11.42 2.92
N ASP A 50 11.86 -10.16 3.22
CA ASP A 50 12.44 -9.76 4.49
C ASP A 50 11.34 -9.28 5.45
N VAL A 51 11.38 -9.81 6.68
CA VAL A 51 10.38 -9.50 7.72
C VAL A 51 11.07 -9.27 9.05
N THR A 52 10.85 -8.08 9.63
CA THR A 52 11.37 -7.73 10.96
C THR A 52 10.22 -7.20 11.82
N ALA A 53 9.99 -7.81 12.99
CA ALA A 53 8.94 -7.39 13.92
C ALA A 53 7.55 -7.23 13.25
N PHE A 54 7.15 -8.20 12.43
CA PHE A 54 5.90 -8.22 11.65
C PHE A 54 5.80 -7.17 10.54
N VAL A 55 6.89 -6.45 10.24
CA VAL A 55 6.97 -5.55 9.11
C VAL A 55 7.64 -6.27 7.95
N TRP A 56 6.92 -6.38 6.84
CA TRP A 56 7.40 -6.89 5.57
C TRP A 56 8.06 -5.73 4.83
N HIS A 57 9.30 -5.88 4.40
CA HIS A 57 10.05 -4.78 3.81
C HIS A 57 10.91 -5.19 2.62
N GLY A 58 11.27 -4.18 1.83
CA GLY A 58 12.11 -4.33 0.66
C GLY A 58 12.47 -2.98 0.05
N TYR A 59 13.63 -2.90 -0.59
CA TYR A 59 14.09 -1.71 -1.31
C TYR A 59 14.19 -1.98 -2.80
N VAL A 60 13.61 -1.10 -3.61
CA VAL A 60 13.61 -1.23 -5.07
C VAL A 60 14.43 -0.08 -5.68
N PRO A 61 15.66 -0.34 -6.17
CA PRO A 61 16.46 0.66 -6.87
C PRO A 61 15.76 1.18 -8.12
N GLY A 62 15.91 2.49 -8.39
CA GLY A 62 15.37 3.14 -9.59
C GLY A 62 13.87 3.43 -9.56
N VAL A 63 13.13 2.92 -8.56
CA VAL A 63 11.75 3.35 -8.32
C VAL A 63 11.76 4.72 -7.65
N GLY A 64 10.98 5.65 -8.20
CA GLY A 64 10.95 7.04 -7.75
C GLY A 64 9.53 7.62 -7.65
N PRO A 65 9.43 8.92 -7.33
CA PRO A 65 8.16 9.62 -7.21
C PRO A 65 7.30 9.49 -8.48
N GLY A 66 5.99 9.32 -8.29
CA GLY A 66 5.04 9.03 -9.37
C GLY A 66 4.83 7.54 -9.65
N GLN A 67 5.67 6.65 -9.11
CA GLN A 67 5.45 5.21 -9.22
C GLN A 67 4.14 4.81 -8.52
N ARG A 68 3.23 4.19 -9.28
CA ARG A 68 1.99 3.58 -8.78
C ARG A 68 2.28 2.21 -8.19
N TYR A 69 1.73 1.93 -7.02
CA TYR A 69 1.88 0.64 -6.37
C TYR A 69 0.66 0.23 -5.54
N GLY A 70 0.67 -1.03 -5.13
CA GLY A 70 -0.22 -1.58 -4.11
C GLY A 70 0.36 -2.89 -3.57
N PHE A 71 -0.36 -3.54 -2.66
CA PHE A 71 0.07 -4.80 -2.06
C PHE A 71 -0.94 -5.92 -2.29
N ARG A 72 -0.47 -7.14 -2.51
CA ARG A 72 -1.27 -8.35 -2.35
C ARG A 72 -0.77 -9.08 -1.11
N VAL A 73 -1.68 -9.41 -0.21
CA VAL A 73 -1.33 -9.98 1.10
C VAL A 73 -1.92 -11.37 1.23
N HIS A 74 -1.03 -12.34 1.39
CA HIS A 74 -1.34 -13.74 1.59
C HIS A 74 -1.52 -14.04 3.07
N GLY A 75 -2.38 -15.00 3.38
CA GLY A 75 -2.63 -15.45 4.75
C GLY A 75 -3.86 -16.36 4.82
N PRO A 76 -4.26 -16.76 6.03
CA PRO A 76 -5.42 -17.61 6.21
C PRO A 76 -6.73 -16.91 5.79
N PHE A 77 -7.58 -17.59 5.03
CA PHE A 77 -8.99 -17.22 4.91
C PHE A 77 -9.81 -18.10 5.87
N ALA A 78 -10.12 -17.54 7.04
CA ALA A 78 -10.91 -18.18 8.09
C ALA A 78 -11.83 -17.10 8.69
N PRO A 79 -12.88 -16.69 7.97
CA PRO A 79 -13.70 -15.53 8.31
C PRO A 79 -14.38 -15.67 9.68
N GLU A 80 -14.69 -16.90 10.12
CA GLU A 80 -15.24 -17.19 11.45
C GLU A 80 -14.26 -16.87 12.59
N ARG A 81 -12.95 -16.77 12.28
CA ARG A 81 -11.89 -16.34 13.19
C ARG A 81 -11.38 -14.93 12.88
N GLY A 82 -12.07 -14.20 12.00
CA GLY A 82 -11.70 -12.85 11.58
C GLY A 82 -10.60 -12.75 10.53
N HIS A 83 -9.99 -13.87 10.10
CA HIS A 83 -8.96 -13.83 9.06
C HIS A 83 -9.60 -13.81 7.67
N ARG A 84 -9.30 -12.77 6.88
CA ARG A 84 -9.92 -12.52 5.57
C ARG A 84 -8.90 -12.23 4.47
N PHE A 85 -7.74 -12.85 4.56
CA PHE A 85 -6.69 -12.66 3.56
C PHE A 85 -7.18 -13.15 2.19
N ASN A 86 -6.97 -12.31 1.17
CA ASN A 86 -7.33 -12.60 -0.21
C ASN A 86 -6.32 -11.93 -1.14
N PRO A 87 -5.28 -12.64 -1.60
CA PRO A 87 -4.24 -12.05 -2.45
C PRO A 87 -4.77 -11.64 -3.82
N SER A 88 -5.97 -12.08 -4.21
CA SER A 88 -6.62 -11.63 -5.44
C SER A 88 -7.05 -10.16 -5.37
N LYS A 89 -7.09 -9.56 -4.17
CA LYS A 89 -7.40 -8.14 -3.98
C LYS A 89 -6.12 -7.32 -3.85
N LEU A 90 -6.02 -6.28 -4.66
CA LEU A 90 -4.99 -5.27 -4.56
C LEU A 90 -5.35 -4.29 -3.43
N LEU A 91 -4.47 -4.20 -2.45
CA LEU A 91 -4.64 -3.34 -1.29
C LEU A 91 -3.84 -2.05 -1.46
N ILE A 92 -4.46 -0.95 -1.03
CA ILE A 92 -3.80 0.34 -0.86
C ILE A 92 -2.87 0.25 0.36
N ASP A 93 -1.69 0.86 0.25
CA ASP A 93 -0.81 1.03 1.39
C ASP A 93 -1.48 1.91 2.48
N PRO A 94 -1.68 1.41 3.71
CA PRO A 94 -2.26 2.20 4.80
C PRO A 94 -1.42 3.42 5.20
N TYR A 95 -0.16 3.48 4.77
CA TYR A 95 0.77 4.59 4.99
C TYR A 95 1.01 5.43 3.72
N ALA A 96 0.22 5.26 2.67
CA ALA A 96 0.36 6.03 1.44
C ALA A 96 0.21 7.55 1.71
N HIS A 97 1.15 8.34 1.19
CA HIS A 97 1.07 9.80 1.22
C HIS A 97 0.28 10.37 0.03
N ALA A 98 0.07 9.58 -1.03
CA ALA A 98 -0.78 9.92 -2.15
C ALA A 98 -1.48 8.67 -2.69
N ILE A 99 -2.69 8.87 -3.20
CA ILE A 99 -3.52 7.84 -3.83
C ILE A 99 -4.00 8.41 -5.17
N GLU A 100 -3.93 7.63 -6.23
CA GLU A 100 -4.38 8.00 -7.57
C GLU A 100 -5.53 7.10 -8.04
N GLY A 101 -6.56 7.73 -8.60
CA GLY A 101 -7.76 7.10 -9.13
C GLY A 101 -8.91 7.08 -8.14
N ASP A 102 -10.07 6.65 -8.64
CA ASP A 102 -11.26 6.39 -7.85
C ASP A 102 -11.55 4.87 -7.80
N VAL A 103 -12.46 4.46 -6.93
CA VAL A 103 -12.97 3.09 -6.95
C VAL A 103 -14.02 2.96 -8.04
N GLU A 104 -13.76 2.10 -9.03
CA GLU A 104 -14.77 1.63 -9.98
C GLU A 104 -15.50 0.44 -9.39
N TRP A 105 -16.64 0.71 -8.73
CA TRP A 105 -17.40 -0.33 -8.04
C TRP A 105 -17.86 -1.44 -8.99
N SER A 106 -17.39 -2.65 -8.69
CA SER A 106 -17.74 -3.87 -9.41
C SER A 106 -17.73 -5.06 -8.43
N PRO A 107 -18.34 -6.22 -8.78
CA PRO A 107 -18.27 -7.42 -7.94
C PRO A 107 -16.83 -7.80 -7.57
N GLU A 108 -15.87 -7.56 -8.46
CA GLU A 108 -14.44 -7.83 -8.26
C GLU A 108 -13.87 -7.05 -7.07
N THR A 109 -14.35 -5.84 -6.79
CA THR A 109 -13.89 -5.04 -5.62
C THR A 109 -14.28 -5.65 -4.26
N TYR A 110 -15.11 -6.70 -4.23
CA TYR A 110 -15.54 -7.38 -3.02
C TYR A 110 -14.78 -8.69 -2.83
N SER A 111 -14.44 -9.00 -1.57
CA SER A 111 -13.74 -10.24 -1.19
C SER A 111 -14.65 -11.47 -1.12
N TYR A 112 -15.96 -11.29 -1.27
CA TYR A 112 -16.95 -12.35 -1.20
C TYR A 112 -17.99 -12.16 -2.34
N PRO A 113 -18.58 -13.25 -2.83
CA PRO A 113 -19.61 -13.19 -3.87
C PRO A 113 -20.97 -12.81 -3.27
N PHE A 114 -21.74 -11.98 -3.98
CA PHE A 114 -23.06 -11.52 -3.49
C PHE A 114 -24.17 -12.56 -3.58
N ASP A 115 -24.01 -13.57 -4.45
CA ASP A 115 -25.00 -14.60 -4.76
C ASP A 115 -24.77 -15.91 -3.99
N ASP A 116 -23.71 -16.01 -3.17
CA ASP A 116 -23.46 -17.18 -2.35
C ASP A 116 -24.27 -17.10 -1.04
N PRO A 117 -25.04 -18.15 -0.67
CA PRO A 117 -25.82 -18.15 0.56
C PRO A 117 -24.97 -18.09 1.84
N ARG A 118 -23.67 -18.38 1.75
CA ARG A 118 -22.70 -18.23 2.85
C ARG A 118 -22.27 -16.76 3.03
N GLY A 119 -22.61 -15.87 2.10
CA GLY A 119 -22.32 -14.44 2.16
C GLY A 119 -20.82 -14.16 2.31
N ASP A 120 -20.47 -13.35 3.30
CA ASP A 120 -19.10 -12.94 3.59
C ASP A 120 -18.20 -14.06 4.14
N LEU A 121 -18.75 -15.27 4.35
CA LEU A 121 -17.97 -16.48 4.66
C LEU A 121 -17.42 -17.17 3.41
N ALA A 122 -17.91 -16.82 2.21
CA ALA A 122 -17.38 -17.31 0.96
C ALA A 122 -16.25 -16.40 0.43
N LEU A 123 -15.25 -17.01 -0.21
CA LEU A 123 -14.13 -16.31 -0.82
C LEU A 123 -14.42 -16.04 -2.30
N TYR A 124 -14.23 -14.80 -2.75
CA TYR A 124 -14.25 -14.42 -4.16
C TYR A 124 -12.86 -13.99 -4.64
N GLN A 125 -12.32 -14.73 -5.60
CA GLN A 125 -10.92 -14.61 -6.04
C GLN A 125 -10.74 -13.87 -7.37
N ALA A 126 -11.71 -13.07 -7.81
CA ALA A 126 -11.52 -12.20 -8.96
C ALA A 126 -10.53 -11.08 -8.65
N ASP A 127 -9.72 -10.69 -9.63
CA ASP A 127 -8.77 -9.59 -9.51
C ASP A 127 -9.50 -8.24 -9.61
N ASP A 128 -9.17 -7.31 -8.72
CA ASP A 128 -9.73 -5.96 -8.65
C ASP A 128 -8.72 -4.87 -9.03
N ALA A 129 -7.51 -5.24 -9.47
CA ALA A 129 -6.44 -4.30 -9.76
C ALA A 129 -6.83 -3.25 -10.82
N ALA A 130 -7.77 -3.54 -11.73
CA ALA A 130 -8.28 -2.56 -12.69
C ALA A 130 -9.26 -1.55 -12.05
N ASN A 131 -9.87 -1.90 -10.92
CA ASN A 131 -11.01 -1.21 -10.33
C ASN A 131 -10.70 -0.40 -9.07
N VAL A 132 -9.58 -0.69 -8.41
CA VAL A 132 -9.18 -0.01 -7.17
C VAL A 132 -8.12 1.07 -7.45
N PRO A 133 -8.07 2.16 -6.67
CA PRO A 133 -7.01 3.16 -6.83
C PRO A 133 -5.64 2.60 -6.42
N LYS A 134 -4.58 3.31 -6.79
CA LYS A 134 -3.18 2.93 -6.50
C LYS A 134 -2.57 3.90 -5.50
N SER A 135 -1.76 3.38 -4.59
CA SER A 135 -0.84 4.21 -3.82
C SER A 135 0.24 4.78 -4.75
N VAL A 136 0.76 5.97 -4.43
CA VAL A 136 1.78 6.64 -5.25
C VAL A 136 2.98 7.00 -4.38
N VAL A 137 4.17 6.64 -4.85
CA VAL A 137 5.43 7.09 -4.25
C VAL A 137 5.54 8.61 -4.42
N VAL A 138 5.85 9.34 -3.37
CA VAL A 138 5.99 10.80 -3.41
C VAL A 138 7.39 11.24 -3.00
N ASP A 139 7.79 12.42 -3.47
CA ASP A 139 8.87 13.18 -2.86
C ASP A 139 8.28 14.01 -1.72
N GLU A 140 8.76 13.80 -0.50
CA GLU A 140 8.35 14.54 0.68
C GLU A 140 9.18 15.82 0.92
N THR A 141 10.21 16.04 0.10
CA THR A 141 11.01 17.25 0.23
C THR A 141 10.17 18.46 -0.18
N PHE A 142 10.06 19.42 0.74
CA PHE A 142 9.38 20.68 0.50
C PHE A 142 10.18 21.81 1.14
N ASP A 143 10.44 22.87 0.38
CA ASP A 143 11.15 24.04 0.89
C ASP A 143 10.21 24.93 1.73
N TRP A 144 10.25 24.71 3.04
CA TRP A 144 9.48 25.49 4.00
C TRP A 144 10.03 26.91 4.24
N LEU A 145 11.17 27.31 3.65
CA LEU A 145 11.87 28.57 3.98
C LEU A 145 11.07 29.84 3.67
N GLN A 146 9.96 29.76 2.92
CA GLN A 146 9.07 30.91 2.68
C GLN A 146 7.90 31.04 3.68
N GLY A 147 7.71 30.06 4.58
CA GLY A 147 6.62 30.01 5.54
C GLY A 147 7.06 30.24 6.99
N ARG A 148 7.31 31.49 7.40
CA ARG A 148 7.46 31.79 8.84
C ARG A 148 6.17 31.39 9.57
N ARG A 149 6.25 30.42 10.49
CA ARG A 149 5.19 30.10 11.47
C ARG A 149 4.78 31.40 12.17
N ARG A 150 3.62 31.95 11.81
CA ARG A 150 3.05 33.09 12.52
C ARG A 150 2.70 32.63 13.93
N ARG A 151 3.52 33.00 14.91
CA ARG A 151 3.12 32.90 16.32
C ARG A 151 1.95 33.86 16.51
N PRO A 152 0.80 33.43 17.05
CA PRO A 152 -0.22 34.37 17.47
C PRO A 152 0.43 35.33 18.47
N GLY A 153 0.40 36.62 18.18
CA GLY A 153 0.86 37.64 19.11
C GLY A 153 0.04 37.52 20.39
N SER A 154 0.71 37.50 21.54
CA SER A 154 0.10 37.78 22.83
C SER A 154 -0.49 39.19 22.76
N GLY A 155 -1.77 39.29 22.42
CA GLY A 155 -2.52 40.52 22.54
C GLY A 155 -2.73 40.79 24.02
N ASP A 156 -2.05 41.80 24.55
CA ASP A 156 -2.35 42.37 25.85
C ASP A 156 -3.84 42.78 25.88
N VAL A 157 -4.59 42.13 26.76
CA VAL A 157 -5.94 42.56 27.12
C VAL A 157 -5.78 43.82 27.96
N ARG A 158 -6.24 44.95 27.41
CA ARG A 158 -6.51 46.18 28.18
C ARG A 158 -7.99 46.29 28.47
#